data_AF-X1U360-F1
#
_entry.id   AF-X1U360-F1
#
_cell.length_a   1.000
_cell.length_b   1.000
_cell.length_c   1.000
_cell.angle_alpha   90.00
_cell.angle_beta   90.00
_cell.angle_gamma   90.00
#
_symmetry.space_group_name_H-M   'P 1'
#
loop_
_entity.id
_entity.type
_entity.pdbx_description
1 polymer ?
#
loop_
_entity_poly.entity_id
_entity_poly.type
_entity_poly.pdbx_seq_one_letter_code
_entity_poly.pdbx_strand_id
1 'polypeptide(L)'
;MPKFTLIGATTRTGLITSPLRSRFGVITRVGYYQENELEQIVIRSSKILKVKIAEEAVKKISLRSRGTPRIANRLLRRLRDYAQIKGEGVINQEIADYGLKMMEIDDFGLCGIDKKLL
;
A
#
# COMPACT_ATOMS: atom_id res chain seq x y z
N MET A 1 -9.69 17.03 35.79
CA MET A 1 -9.74 16.10 34.63
C MET A 1 -8.50 15.23 34.63
N PRO A 2 -8.59 13.95 34.26
CA PRO A 2 -7.42 13.10 34.09
C PRO A 2 -6.55 13.62 32.95
N LYS A 3 -5.23 13.43 33.06
CA LYS A 3 -4.30 13.71 31.96
C LYS A 3 -4.57 12.75 30.81
N PHE A 4 -4.57 13.25 29.59
CA PHE A 4 -4.72 12.45 28.37
C PHE A 4 -3.78 12.98 27.28
N THR A 5 -3.52 12.14 26.27
CA THR A 5 -2.74 12.50 25.09
C THR A 5 -3.65 12.49 23.86
N LEU A 6 -3.76 13.63 23.19
CA LEU A 6 -4.53 13.75 21.96
C LEU A 6 -3.63 13.46 20.75
N ILE A 7 -4.04 12.51 19.91
CA ILE A 7 -3.38 12.20 18.64
C ILE A 7 -4.34 12.59 17.50
N GLY A 8 -3.96 13.61 16.73
CA GLY A 8 -4.70 14.04 15.55
C GLY A 8 -4.04 13.56 14.27
N ALA A 9 -4.83 13.11 13.29
CA ALA A 9 -4.37 12.76 11.95
C ALA A 9 -5.16 13.54 10.90
N THR A 10 -4.47 14.17 9.95
CA THR A 10 -5.09 14.88 8.82
C THR A 10 -4.31 14.61 7.55
N THR A 11 -5.01 14.60 6.40
CA THR A 11 -4.39 14.51 5.07
C THR A 11 -3.76 15.83 4.65
N ARG A 12 -4.21 16.96 5.23
CA ARG A 12 -3.68 18.30 4.96
C ARG A 12 -3.58 19.09 6.26
N THR A 13 -2.36 19.38 6.69
CA THR A 13 -2.07 20.17 7.89
C THR A 13 -2.60 21.60 7.80
N GLY A 14 -2.73 22.15 6.58
CA GLY A 14 -3.30 23.48 6.33
C GLY A 14 -4.80 23.60 6.56
N LEU A 15 -5.53 22.49 6.73
CA LEU A 15 -6.97 22.51 7.04
C LEU A 15 -7.25 22.67 8.55
N ILE A 16 -6.21 22.64 9.39
CA ILE A 16 -6.34 22.84 10.84
C ILE A 16 -6.15 24.32 11.15
N THR A 17 -7.07 24.90 11.91
CA THR A 17 -6.99 26.29 12.35
C THR A 17 -5.71 26.53 13.18
N SER A 18 -5.10 27.70 13.01
CA SER A 18 -3.86 28.07 13.72
C SER A 18 -3.94 27.87 15.25
N PRO A 19 -5.04 28.24 15.96
CA PRO A 19 -5.15 28.05 17.41
C PRO A 19 -5.22 26.60 17.88
N LEU A 20 -5.70 25.68 17.03
CA LEU A 20 -5.72 24.24 17.36
C LEU A 20 -4.36 23.61 17.05
N ARG A 21 -3.74 24.01 15.93
CA ARG A 21 -2.42 23.52 15.53
C ARG A 21 -1.33 23.84 16.55
N SER A 22 -1.36 25.05 17.13
CA SER A 22 -0.37 25.48 18.14
C SER A 22 -0.44 24.68 19.46
N ARG A 23 -1.49 23.88 19.67
CA ARG A 23 -1.65 23.03 20.86
C ARG A 23 -1.00 21.65 20.73
N PHE A 24 -0.55 21.27 19.54
CA PHE A 24 0.17 20.01 19.33
C PHE A 24 1.68 20.23 19.53
N GLY A 25 2.25 19.62 20.57
CA GLY A 25 3.69 19.71 20.87
C GLY A 25 4.58 18.87 19.94
N VAL A 26 4.01 17.91 19.21
CA VAL A 26 4.71 17.08 18.22
C VAL A 26 3.91 17.09 16.94
N ILE A 27 4.56 17.48 15.84
CA ILE A 27 3.99 17.48 14.50
C ILE A 27 4.89 16.63 13.62
N THR A 28 4.38 15.51 13.14
CA THR A 28 5.11 14.60 12.24
C THR A 28 4.38 14.51 10.92
N ARG A 29 5.13 14.63 9.82
CA ARG A 29 4.61 14.37 8.48
C ARG A 29 5.04 12.99 8.04
N VAL A 30 4.07 12.13 7.74
CA VAL A 30 4.33 10.82 7.13
C VAL A 30 4.45 11.03 5.62
N GLY A 31 5.63 10.75 5.08
CA GLY A 31 5.89 10.77 3.64
C GLY A 31 5.43 9.50 2.93
N TYR A 32 5.62 9.46 1.62
CA TYR A 32 5.51 8.22 0.86
C TYR A 32 6.71 7.33 1.16
N TYR A 33 6.45 6.02 1.15
CA TYR A 33 7.46 5.00 1.29
C TYR A 33 8.22 4.85 -0.03
N GLN A 34 9.51 4.57 0.08
CA GLN A 34 10.35 4.18 -1.04
C GLN A 34 10.03 2.73 -1.46
N GLU A 35 10.38 2.39 -2.71
CA GLU A 35 10.09 1.07 -3.28
C GLU A 35 10.70 -0.06 -2.45
N ASN A 36 11.95 0.07 -2.02
CA ASN A 36 12.62 -0.91 -1.15
C ASN A 36 11.91 -1.08 0.20
N GLU A 37 11.37 -0.02 0.80
CA GLU A 37 10.60 -0.11 2.04
C GLU A 37 9.27 -0.84 1.81
N LEU A 38 8.61 -0.61 0.67
CA LEU A 38 7.41 -1.32 0.27
C LEU A 38 7.66 -2.80 0.01
N GLU A 39 8.80 -3.15 -0.61
CA GLU A 39 9.19 -4.56 -0.80
C GLU A 39 9.30 -5.29 0.55
N GLN A 40 9.96 -4.66 1.53
CA GLN A 40 10.06 -5.21 2.89
C GLN A 40 8.68 -5.39 3.54
N ILE A 41 7.77 -4.43 3.35
CA ILE A 41 6.41 -4.52 3.83
C ILE A 41 5.66 -5.68 3.17
N VAL A 42 5.78 -5.85 1.84
CA VAL A 42 5.13 -6.93 1.10
C VAL A 42 5.67 -8.30 1.53
N ILE A 43 6.98 -8.45 1.67
CA ILE A 43 7.63 -9.69 2.15
C ILE A 43 7.19 -10.02 3.57
N ARG A 44 7.09 -9.03 4.45
CA ARG A 44 6.59 -9.24 5.81
C ARG A 44 5.13 -9.66 5.80
N SER A 45 4.29 -8.97 5.03
CA SER A 45 2.86 -9.25 4.93
C SER A 45 2.57 -10.61 4.29
N SER A 46 3.38 -11.07 3.34
CA SER A 46 3.21 -12.40 2.72
C SER A 46 3.42 -13.52 3.75
N LYS A 47 4.40 -13.37 4.64
CA LYS A 47 4.62 -14.27 5.78
C LYS A 47 3.43 -14.29 6.74
N ILE A 48 2.89 -13.12 7.09
CA ILE A 48 1.70 -13.01 7.96
C ILE A 48 0.48 -13.68 7.31
N LEU A 49 0.30 -13.51 6.01
CA LEU A 49 -0.80 -14.10 5.25
C LEU A 49 -0.55 -15.56 4.83
N LYS A 50 0.61 -16.13 5.21
CA LYS A 50 1.03 -17.50 4.88
C LYS A 50 0.96 -17.82 3.38
N VAL A 51 1.38 -16.87 2.55
CA VAL A 51 1.45 -17.05 1.08
C VAL A 51 2.90 -16.99 0.61
N LYS A 52 3.29 -17.91 -0.27
CA LYS A 52 4.59 -17.87 -0.93
C LYS A 52 4.55 -16.83 -2.05
N ILE A 53 5.59 -16.02 -2.15
CA ILE A 53 5.71 -14.97 -3.17
C ILE A 53 7.13 -14.96 -3.74
N ALA A 54 7.24 -14.84 -5.06
CA ALA A 54 8.52 -14.70 -5.75
C ALA A 54 9.01 -13.23 -5.70
N GLU A 55 10.31 -13.02 -5.73
CA GLU A 55 10.93 -11.69 -5.65
C GLU A 55 10.41 -10.74 -6.75
N GLU A 56 10.26 -11.24 -7.98
CA GLU A 56 9.74 -10.45 -9.10
C GLU A 56 8.30 -9.97 -8.87
N ALA A 57 7.47 -10.79 -8.21
CA ALA A 57 6.11 -10.37 -7.84
C ALA A 57 6.14 -9.30 -6.74
N VAL A 58 7.08 -9.37 -5.79
CA VAL A 58 7.26 -8.34 -4.76
C VAL A 58 7.61 -6.99 -5.40
N LYS A 59 8.57 -6.96 -6.33
CA LYS A 59 8.97 -5.75 -7.07
C LYS A 59 7.78 -5.12 -7.80
N LYS A 60 7.02 -5.92 -8.54
CA LYS A 60 5.82 -5.45 -9.28
C LYS A 60 4.75 -4.87 -8.37
N ILE A 61 4.47 -5.50 -7.23
CA ILE A 61 3.52 -4.96 -6.25
C ILE A 61 4.01 -3.63 -5.72
N SER A 62 5.29 -3.54 -5.36
CA SER A 62 5.88 -2.36 -4.72
C SER A 62 5.87 -1.16 -5.66
N LEU A 63 6.30 -1.34 -6.92
CA LEU A 63 6.26 -0.32 -7.97
C LEU A 63 4.85 0.24 -8.19
N ARG A 64 3.85 -0.64 -8.23
CA ARG A 64 2.43 -0.28 -8.49
C ARG A 64 1.66 0.15 -7.24
N SER A 65 2.33 0.29 -6.09
CA SER A 65 1.69 0.65 -4.80
C SER A 65 1.70 2.14 -4.49
N ARG A 66 2.25 2.98 -5.39
CA ARG A 66 2.23 4.45 -5.28
C ARG A 66 2.72 4.96 -3.92
N GLY A 67 3.83 4.40 -3.42
CA GLY A 67 4.43 4.81 -2.15
C GLY A 67 3.59 4.54 -0.90
N THR A 68 2.51 3.73 -0.99
CA THR A 68 1.56 3.54 0.12
C THR A 68 1.44 2.08 0.56
N PRO A 69 1.80 1.76 1.82
CA PRO A 69 1.69 0.41 2.39
C PRO A 69 0.27 -0.16 2.34
N ARG A 70 -0.75 0.71 2.45
CA ARG A 70 -2.15 0.31 2.35
C ARG A 70 -2.49 -0.29 0.98
N ILE A 71 -1.95 0.29 -0.10
CA ILE A 71 -2.18 -0.23 -1.46
C ILE A 71 -1.40 -1.53 -1.64
N ALA A 72 -0.13 -1.59 -1.24
CA ALA A 72 0.68 -2.81 -1.32
C ALA A 72 0.00 -4.02 -0.66
N ASN A 73 -0.48 -3.84 0.56
CA ASN A 73 -1.19 -4.90 1.30
C ASN A 73 -2.57 -5.25 0.70
N ARG A 74 -3.19 -4.34 -0.05
CA ARG A 74 -4.43 -4.62 -0.79
C ARG A 74 -4.15 -5.46 -2.02
N LEU A 75 -3.10 -5.11 -2.78
CA LEU A 75 -2.68 -5.85 -3.97
C LEU A 75 -2.24 -7.27 -3.60
N LEU A 76 -1.40 -7.42 -2.57
CA LEU A 76 -0.95 -8.73 -2.09
C LEU A 76 -2.12 -9.65 -1.72
N ARG A 77 -3.14 -9.12 -1.02
CA ARG A 77 -4.33 -9.91 -0.65
C ARG A 77 -5.08 -10.40 -1.89
N ARG A 78 -5.28 -9.55 -2.89
CA ARG A 78 -5.95 -9.96 -4.14
C ARG A 78 -5.12 -10.94 -4.95
N LEU A 79 -3.81 -10.72 -5.05
CA LEU A 79 -2.91 -11.63 -5.76
C LEU A 79 -2.83 -13.01 -5.09
N ARG A 80 -2.93 -13.07 -3.76
CA ARG A 80 -3.09 -14.33 -3.05
C ARG A 80 -4.36 -15.06 -3.48
N ASP A 81 -5.48 -14.36 -3.55
CA ASP A 81 -6.76 -14.97 -3.94
C ASP A 81 -6.66 -15.54 -5.38
N TYR A 82 -5.99 -14.83 -6.29
CA TYR A 82 -5.68 -15.35 -7.63
C TYR A 82 -4.73 -16.55 -7.60
N ALA A 83 -3.68 -16.53 -6.78
CA ALA A 83 -2.73 -17.65 -6.64
C ALA A 83 -3.42 -18.91 -6.09
N GLN A 84 -4.38 -18.76 -5.18
CA GLN A 84 -5.13 -19.90 -4.63
C GLN A 84 -6.05 -20.56 -5.67
N ILE A 85 -6.59 -19.78 -6.61
CA ILE A 85 -7.51 -20.30 -7.64
C ILE A 85 -6.75 -20.79 -8.88
N LYS A 86 -5.68 -20.09 -9.29
CA LYS A 86 -5.01 -20.29 -10.58
C LYS A 86 -3.54 -20.70 -10.51
N GLY A 87 -2.87 -20.57 -9.36
CA GLY A 87 -1.41 -20.68 -9.30
C GLY A 87 -0.93 -21.33 -8.02
N GLU A 88 -1.29 -22.60 -7.79
CA GLU A 88 -0.72 -23.52 -6.79
C GLU A 88 -0.42 -22.92 -5.39
N GLY A 89 -1.10 -21.83 -4.98
CA GLY A 89 -0.82 -21.08 -3.76
C GLY A 89 0.49 -20.25 -3.74
N VAL A 90 1.14 -20.04 -4.89
CA VAL A 90 2.37 -19.21 -5.02
C VAL A 90 2.11 -18.00 -5.91
N ILE A 91 2.40 -16.81 -5.39
CA ILE A 91 2.35 -15.56 -6.17
C ILE A 91 3.67 -15.45 -6.94
N ASN A 92 3.69 -15.97 -8.17
CA ASN A 92 4.80 -15.82 -9.12
C ASN A 92 4.58 -14.59 -10.02
N GLN A 93 5.52 -14.35 -10.95
CA GLN A 93 5.43 -13.22 -11.89
C GLN A 93 4.17 -13.28 -12.76
N GLU A 94 3.79 -14.46 -13.26
CA GLU A 94 2.62 -14.63 -14.13
C GLU A 94 1.32 -14.32 -13.40
N ILE A 95 1.16 -14.79 -12.16
CA ILE A 95 0.00 -14.50 -11.31
C ILE A 95 -0.05 -13.01 -10.97
N ALA A 96 1.11 -12.39 -10.68
CA ALA A 96 1.19 -10.96 -10.45
C ALA A 96 0.72 -10.17 -11.68
N ASP A 97 1.22 -10.48 -12.87
CA ASP A 97 0.83 -9.81 -14.11
C ASP A 97 -0.63 -10.04 -14.46
N TYR A 98 -1.09 -11.29 -14.37
CA TYR A 98 -2.47 -11.64 -14.59
C TYR A 98 -3.41 -10.89 -13.64
N GLY A 99 -3.14 -10.94 -12.34
CA GLY A 99 -3.98 -10.29 -11.34
C GLY A 99 -3.96 -8.77 -11.44
N LEU A 100 -2.80 -8.15 -11.70
CA LEU A 100 -2.69 -6.70 -11.87
C LEU A 100 -3.43 -6.22 -13.12
N LYS A 101 -3.36 -6.99 -14.22
CA LYS A 101 -4.15 -6.73 -15.43
C LYS A 101 -5.66 -6.88 -15.20
N MET A 102 -6.10 -7.93 -14.48
CA MET A 102 -7.51 -8.11 -14.12
C MET A 102 -8.03 -7.01 -13.19
N MET A 103 -7.16 -6.37 -12.42
CA MET A 103 -7.49 -5.22 -11.59
C MET A 103 -7.45 -3.88 -12.36
N GLU A 104 -7.15 -3.91 -13.66
CA GLU A 104 -6.96 -2.72 -14.52
C GLU A 104 -5.90 -1.76 -13.98
N ILE A 105 -4.87 -2.30 -13.32
CA ILE A 105 -3.74 -1.54 -12.79
C ILE A 105 -2.63 -1.57 -13.84
N ASP A 106 -2.18 -0.40 -14.27
CA ASP A 106 -1.06 -0.29 -15.21
C ASP A 106 0.31 -0.36 -14.53
N ASP A 107 1.36 -0.20 -15.33
CA ASP A 107 2.74 -0.24 -14.88
C ASP A 107 3.09 0.89 -13.90
N PHE A 108 2.35 1.99 -13.92
CA PHE A 108 2.51 3.12 -13.00
C PHE A 108 1.63 3.00 -11.74
N GLY A 109 0.83 1.93 -11.62
CA GLY A 109 -0.07 1.73 -10.49
C GLY A 109 -1.38 2.52 -10.57
N LEU A 110 -1.72 3.07 -11.72
CA LEU A 110 -2.97 3.80 -11.95
C LEU A 110 -4.11 2.83 -12.22
N CYS A 111 -5.24 3.06 -11.56
CA CYS A 111 -6.49 2.32 -11.79
C CYS A 111 -7.33 3.02 -12.88
N GLY A 112 -8.36 2.34 -13.40
CA GLY A 112 -9.25 2.91 -14.43
C GLY A 112 -9.90 4.26 -14.06
N ILE A 113 -10.15 4.52 -12.76
CA ILE A 113 -10.64 5.83 -12.29
C ILE A 113 -9.55 6.91 -12.41
N ASP A 114 -8.31 6.58 -12.06
CA ASP A 114 -7.19 7.52 -12.13
C ASP A 114 -6.92 7.93 -13.58
N LYS A 115 -7.03 6.97 -14.51
CA LYS A 115 -6.87 7.21 -15.96
C LYS A 115 -7.94 8.10 -16.58
N LYS A 116 -9.17 8.11 -16.04
CA LYS A 116 -10.27 8.98 -16.51
C LYS A 116 -10.15 10.42 -16.01
N LEU A 117 -9.30 10.66 -15.01
CA LEU A 117 -9.07 11.98 -14.43
C LEU A 117 -7.93 12.74 -15.14
N LEU A 118 -7.15 12.03 -15.97
CA LEU A 118 -6.12 12.56 -16.86
C LEU A 118 -6.74 12.91 -18.22
#